data_AF-A0A2E5B6N5-F1
#
_entry.id   AF-A0A2E5B6N5-F1
#
_cell.length_a   1.000
_cell.length_b   1.000
_cell.length_c   1.000
_cell.angle_alpha   90.00
_cell.angle_beta   90.00
_cell.angle_gamma   90.00
#
_symmetry.space_group_name_H-M   'P 1'
#
loop_
_entity.id
_entity.type
_entity.pdbx_description
1 polymer ?
#
loop_
_entity_poly.entity_id
_entity_poly.type
_entity_poly.pdbx_seq_one_letter_code
_entity_poly.pdbx_strand_id
1 'polypeptide(L)'
;MKDFFQSIDLEDQNTYLKIILFILIANIIGTNIFIPDYFSFELAWRIWTWSLLADIVFIGTMTACLLVPLEMHSRSDSSMRTPIYGIISGILVYLGYMASWFFVCLFSDEWTIDDYGFVFYGYWGAIACMLTSMVIMSKSNAK
;
A
#
# COMPACT_ATOMS: atom_id res chain seq x y z
N MET A 1 11.62 8.59 13.95
CA MET A 1 10.56 8.89 12.95
C MET A 1 10.59 10.35 12.53
N LYS A 2 10.51 11.33 13.47
CA LYS A 2 10.61 12.77 13.16
C LYS A 2 11.90 13.17 12.44
N ASP A 3 13.03 12.52 12.71
CA ASP A 3 14.30 12.83 12.02
C ASP A 3 14.32 12.37 10.55
N PHE A 4 13.53 11.36 10.21
CA PHE A 4 13.46 10.80 8.86
C PHE A 4 12.34 11.44 8.04
N PHE A 5 11.17 11.67 8.63
CA PHE A 5 10.01 12.31 7.99
C PHE A 5 9.93 13.78 8.40
N GLN A 6 10.81 14.60 7.84
CA GLN A 6 10.90 16.03 8.20
C GLN A 6 9.89 16.88 7.45
N SER A 7 9.47 16.43 6.26
CA SER A 7 8.53 17.16 5.41
C SER A 7 7.07 16.80 5.66
N ILE A 8 6.82 15.71 6.39
CA ILE A 8 5.48 15.18 6.64
C ILE A 8 5.06 15.55 8.06
N ASP A 9 3.98 16.32 8.16
CA ASP A 9 3.34 16.57 9.44
C ASP A 9 2.54 15.33 9.87
N LEU A 10 3.14 14.55 10.76
CA LEU A 10 2.50 13.37 11.37
C LEU A 10 1.50 13.74 12.48
N GLU A 11 1.38 15.02 12.85
CA GLU A 11 0.37 15.50 13.81
C GLU A 11 -0.90 16.01 13.08
N ASP A 12 -0.84 16.18 11.74
CA ASP A 12 -1.97 16.58 10.90
C ASP A 12 -2.97 15.44 10.64
N GLN A 13 -4.24 15.68 10.98
CA GLN A 13 -5.35 14.75 10.69
C GLN A 13 -5.47 14.41 9.20
N ASN A 14 -5.14 15.35 8.31
CA ASN A 14 -5.18 15.11 6.87
C ASN A 14 -4.12 14.07 6.42
N THR A 15 -2.96 14.03 7.08
CA THR A 15 -1.94 13.00 6.84
C THR A 15 -2.46 11.62 7.21
N TYR A 16 -3.11 11.49 8.38
CA TYR A 16 -3.73 10.23 8.79
C TYR A 16 -4.83 9.77 7.84
N LEU A 17 -5.70 10.69 7.39
CA LEU A 17 -6.75 10.36 6.41
C LEU A 17 -6.19 9.86 5.08
N LYS A 18 -5.09 10.46 4.60
CA LYS A 18 -4.40 10.00 3.37
C LYS A 18 -3.82 8.60 3.55
N ILE A 19 -3.19 8.31 4.69
CA ILE A 19 -2.65 6.98 5.00
C ILE A 19 -3.79 5.96 5.05
N ILE A 20 -4.87 6.24 5.79
CA ILE A 20 -6.03 5.33 5.89
C ILE A 20 -6.62 5.06 4.52
N LEU A 21 -6.85 6.10 3.72
CA LEU A 21 -7.38 5.95 2.36
C LEU A 21 -6.45 5.09 1.49
N PHE A 22 -5.14 5.32 1.57
CA PHE A 22 -4.15 4.56 0.82
C PHE A 22 -4.15 3.07 1.21
N ILE A 23 -4.21 2.76 2.51
CA ILE A 23 -4.30 1.39 3.02
C ILE A 23 -5.60 0.72 2.55
N LEU A 24 -6.73 1.44 2.59
CA LEU A 24 -8.01 0.92 2.13
C LEU A 24 -8.00 0.61 0.62
N ILE A 25 -7.40 1.49 -0.19
CA ILE A 25 -7.23 1.27 -1.63
C ILE A 25 -6.33 0.07 -1.88
N ALA A 26 -5.18 -0.01 -1.20
CA ALA A 26 -4.27 -1.14 -1.30
C ALA A 26 -4.96 -2.45 -0.95
N ASN A 27 -5.78 -2.46 0.10
CA ASN A 27 -6.51 -3.64 0.53
C ASN A 27 -7.59 -3.99 -0.48
N ILE A 28 -8.58 -3.13 -0.70
CA ILE A 28 -9.75 -3.41 -1.54
C ILE A 28 -9.30 -3.75 -2.96
N ILE A 29 -8.44 -2.95 -3.59
CA ILE A 29 -8.05 -3.20 -4.98
C ILE A 29 -7.01 -4.31 -5.08
N GLY A 30 -6.10 -4.44 -4.10
CA GLY A 30 -5.11 -5.53 -4.06
C GLY A 30 -5.73 -6.91 -3.85
N THR A 31 -6.80 -7.01 -3.06
CA THR A 31 -7.54 -8.27 -2.87
C THR A 31 -8.62 -8.53 -3.92
N ASN A 32 -8.99 -7.56 -4.76
CA ASN A 32 -9.99 -7.76 -5.84
C ASN A 32 -9.42 -8.32 -7.14
N ILE A 33 -8.20 -8.85 -7.08
CA ILE A 33 -7.44 -9.33 -8.23
C ILE A 33 -7.87 -10.72 -8.68
N PHE A 34 -8.75 -11.37 -7.93
CA PHE A 34 -8.92 -12.80 -8.09
C PHE A 34 -9.76 -13.18 -9.32
N ILE A 35 -10.82 -12.46 -9.68
CA ILE A 35 -11.67 -12.78 -10.85
C ILE A 35 -12.49 -11.53 -11.28
N PRO A 36 -12.51 -11.10 -12.56
CA PRO A 36 -13.41 -10.03 -13.05
C PRO A 36 -14.90 -10.27 -12.74
N ASP A 37 -15.28 -11.53 -12.54
CA ASP A 37 -16.64 -11.97 -12.21
C ASP A 37 -16.98 -11.89 -10.71
N TYR A 38 -15.99 -11.65 -9.83
CA TYR A 38 -16.17 -11.63 -8.37
C TYR A 38 -15.43 -10.44 -7.74
N PHE A 39 -15.81 -9.22 -8.13
CA PHE A 39 -15.54 -8.07 -7.27
C PHE A 39 -16.35 -8.24 -5.99
N SER A 40 -15.72 -8.74 -4.92
CA SER A 40 -16.40 -8.96 -3.65
C SER A 40 -15.64 -8.27 -2.52
N PHE A 41 -16.34 -7.38 -1.82
CA PHE A 41 -15.86 -6.81 -0.57
C PHE A 41 -15.66 -7.86 0.52
N GLU A 42 -16.22 -9.07 0.33
CA GLU A 42 -16.09 -10.18 1.25
C GLU A 42 -14.64 -10.63 1.42
N LEU A 43 -13.91 -10.85 0.31
CA LEU A 43 -12.52 -11.29 0.38
C LEU A 43 -11.61 -10.24 1.02
N ALA A 44 -11.81 -8.96 0.64
CA ALA A 44 -11.09 -7.82 1.19
C ALA A 44 -11.31 -7.63 2.71
N TRP A 45 -12.40 -8.17 3.25
CA TRP A 45 -12.72 -8.14 4.68
C TRP A 45 -12.26 -9.41 5.39
N ARG A 46 -12.43 -10.57 4.75
CA ARG A 46 -12.13 -11.88 5.32
C ARG A 46 -10.62 -12.11 5.50
N ILE A 47 -9.78 -11.49 4.67
CA ILE A 47 -8.32 -11.57 4.84
C ILE A 47 -7.84 -11.11 6.24
N TRP A 48 -8.49 -10.11 6.82
CA TRP A 48 -8.20 -9.58 8.16
C TRP A 48 -8.57 -10.54 9.30
N THR A 49 -9.26 -11.64 8.99
CA THR A 49 -9.63 -12.65 9.98
C THR A 49 -8.63 -13.81 10.02
N TRP A 50 -7.71 -13.89 9.05
CA TRP A 50 -6.83 -15.03 8.87
C TRP A 50 -5.53 -14.93 9.66
N SER A 51 -4.95 -13.73 9.81
CA SER A 51 -3.70 -13.56 10.54
C SER A 51 -3.49 -12.12 11.02
N LEU A 52 -3.61 -11.92 12.33
CA LEU A 52 -3.31 -10.62 12.96
C LEU A 52 -1.88 -10.14 12.66
N LEU A 53 -0.92 -11.06 12.55
CA LEU A 53 0.45 -10.70 12.20
C LEU A 53 0.54 -10.20 10.76
N ALA A 54 -0.16 -10.85 9.82
CA ALA A 54 -0.22 -10.39 8.44
C ALA A 54 -0.87 -9.01 8.32
N ASP A 55 -1.88 -8.71 9.15
CA ASP A 55 -2.54 -7.41 9.22
C ASP A 55 -1.61 -6.30 9.71
N ILE A 56 -0.86 -6.57 10.78
CA ILE A 56 0.15 -5.64 11.31
C ILE A 56 1.23 -5.37 10.26
N VAL A 57 1.72 -6.43 9.60
CA VAL A 57 2.70 -6.31 8.51
C VAL A 57 2.11 -5.51 7.35
N PHE A 58 0.86 -5.77 6.97
CA PHE A 58 0.18 -5.06 5.89
C PHE A 58 0.04 -3.56 6.20
N ILE A 59 -0.54 -3.20 7.35
CA ILE A 59 -0.72 -1.79 7.74
C ILE A 59 0.62 -1.07 7.81
N GLY A 60 1.62 -1.69 8.45
CA GLY A 60 2.95 -1.12 8.61
C GLY A 60 3.63 -0.89 7.26
N THR A 61 3.61 -1.89 6.38
CA THR A 61 4.21 -1.80 5.04
C THR A 61 3.49 -0.79 4.18
N MET A 62 2.15 -0.81 4.08
CA MET A 62 1.39 0.15 3.27
C MET A 62 1.58 1.60 3.76
N THR A 63 1.68 1.81 5.08
CA THR A 63 2.02 3.12 5.64
C THR A 63 3.40 3.58 5.15
N ALA A 64 4.41 2.71 5.24
CA ALA A 64 5.76 3.03 4.77
C ALA A 64 5.81 3.27 3.25
N CYS A 65 5.05 2.50 2.46
CA CYS A 65 4.97 2.62 0.99
C CYS A 65 4.38 3.95 0.52
N LEU A 66 3.64 4.66 1.39
CA LEU A 66 3.20 6.02 1.13
C LEU A 66 4.18 7.07 1.70
N LEU A 67 4.56 6.93 2.96
CA LEU A 67 5.37 7.95 3.66
C LEU A 67 6.78 8.08 3.09
N VAL A 68 7.45 6.96 2.77
CA VAL A 68 8.82 6.99 2.24
C VAL A 68 8.87 7.71 0.89
N PRO A 69 8.04 7.37 -0.11
CA PRO A 69 8.02 8.10 -1.37
C PRO A 69 7.59 9.57 -1.22
N LEU A 70 6.67 9.90 -0.30
CA LEU A 70 6.29 11.29 -0.03
C LEU A 70 7.46 12.13 0.49
N GLU A 71 8.24 11.59 1.43
CA GLU A 71 9.41 12.28 1.97
C GLU A 71 10.53 12.42 0.93
N MET A 72 10.72 11.41 0.08
CA MET A 72 11.69 11.53 -1.01
C MET A 72 11.22 12.53 -2.07
N HIS A 73 9.91 12.58 -2.33
CA HIS A 73 9.30 13.53 -3.26
C HIS A 73 9.45 14.98 -2.81
N SER A 74 9.21 15.28 -1.54
CA SER A 74 9.31 16.64 -1.00
C SER A 74 10.73 17.20 -1.03
N ARG A 75 11.75 16.32 -0.94
CA ARG A 75 13.17 16.68 -0.99
C ARG A 75 13.76 16.71 -2.40
N SER A 76 12.98 16.38 -3.42
CA SER A 76 13.47 16.26 -4.79
C SER A 76 13.21 17.53 -5.59
N ASP A 77 14.25 18.03 -6.26
CA ASP A 77 14.17 19.17 -7.19
C ASP A 77 13.84 18.75 -8.63
N SER A 78 13.66 17.45 -8.89
CA SER A 78 13.38 16.94 -10.22
C SER A 78 11.98 17.34 -10.70
N SER A 79 11.87 17.81 -11.95
CA SER A 79 10.59 18.02 -12.61
C SER A 79 9.77 16.73 -12.78
N MET A 80 10.45 15.57 -12.75
CA MET A 80 9.85 14.24 -12.84
C MET A 80 9.63 13.58 -11.46
N ARG A 81 9.76 14.33 -10.35
CA ARG A 81 9.62 13.76 -9.00
C ARG A 81 8.31 13.02 -8.80
N THR A 82 7.18 13.59 -9.19
CA THR A 82 5.85 12.96 -8.99
C THR A 82 5.73 11.60 -9.67
N PRO A 83 5.99 11.44 -10.99
CA PRO A 83 5.93 10.13 -11.62
C PRO A 83 6.96 9.15 -11.06
N ILE A 84 8.19 9.60 -10.76
CA ILE A 84 9.25 8.73 -10.20
C ILE A 84 8.83 8.15 -8.84
N TYR A 85 8.44 9.00 -7.89
CA TYR A 85 8.10 8.55 -6.54
C TYR A 85 6.75 7.84 -6.49
N GLY A 86 5.83 8.13 -7.41
CA GLY A 86 4.64 7.32 -7.62
C GLY A 86 4.97 5.89 -8.05
N ILE A 87 5.85 5.72 -9.04
CA ILE A 87 6.32 4.38 -9.48
C ILE A 87 7.00 3.64 -8.34
N ILE A 88 7.87 4.32 -7.59
CA ILE A 88 8.53 3.74 -6.41
C ILE A 88 7.47 3.28 -5.39
N SER A 89 6.45 4.10 -5.11
CA SER A 89 5.34 3.69 -4.24
C SER A 89 4.64 2.43 -4.73
N GLY A 90 4.33 2.34 -6.03
CA GLY A 90 3.72 1.14 -6.62
C GLY A 90 4.59 -0.12 -6.46
N ILE A 91 5.89 -0.02 -6.74
CA ILE A 91 6.84 -1.14 -6.56
C ILE A 91 6.88 -1.58 -5.09
N LEU A 92 6.98 -0.62 -4.16
CA LEU A 92 7.01 -0.91 -2.73
C LEU A 92 5.69 -1.56 -2.26
N VAL A 93 4.54 -1.09 -2.72
CA VAL A 93 3.24 -1.70 -2.40
C VAL A 93 3.18 -3.14 -2.87
N TYR A 94 3.64 -3.44 -4.09
CA TYR A 94 3.67 -4.80 -4.59
C TYR A 94 4.53 -5.71 -3.69
N LEU A 95 5.73 -5.27 -3.31
CA LEU A 95 6.60 -6.01 -2.39
C LEU A 95 6.02 -6.15 -0.97
N GLY A 96 5.37 -5.10 -0.46
CA GLY A 96 4.70 -5.12 0.84
C GLY A 96 3.51 -6.07 0.85
N TYR A 97 2.77 -6.14 -0.25
CA TYR A 97 1.67 -7.08 -0.43
C TYR A 97 2.17 -8.52 -0.46
N MET A 98 3.25 -8.79 -1.19
CA MET A 98 3.95 -10.08 -1.16
C MET A 98 4.36 -10.47 0.26
N ALA A 99 5.00 -9.56 0.99
CA ALA A 99 5.42 -9.82 2.36
C ALA A 99 4.23 -10.13 3.28
N SER A 100 3.14 -9.37 3.21
CA SER A 100 1.93 -9.63 4.02
C SER A 100 1.31 -10.99 3.70
N TRP A 101 1.15 -11.33 2.42
CA TRP A 101 0.60 -12.62 2.00
C TRP A 101 1.46 -13.81 2.38
N PHE A 102 2.78 -13.63 2.45
CA PHE A 102 3.65 -14.68 2.98
C PHE A 102 3.28 -15.04 4.42
N PHE A 103 2.95 -14.04 5.25
CA PHE A 103 2.46 -14.27 6.61
C PHE A 103 1.03 -14.83 6.65
N VAL A 104 0.16 -14.47 5.69
CA VAL A 104 -1.16 -15.12 5.55
C VAL A 104 -0.97 -16.62 5.29
N CYS A 105 -0.18 -17.00 4.29
CA CYS A 105 0.05 -18.40 3.91
C CYS A 105 0.79 -19.23 4.97
N LEU A 106 1.52 -18.59 5.89
CA LEU A 106 2.23 -19.28 6.97
C LEU A 106 1.39 -19.49 8.24
N PHE A 107 0.45 -18.58 8.52
CA PHE A 107 -0.25 -18.52 9.81
C PHE A 107 -1.77 -18.66 9.70
N SER A 108 -2.33 -18.70 8.49
CA SER A 108 -3.75 -18.93 8.25
C SER A 108 -4.06 -20.42 8.23
N ASP A 109 -5.25 -20.78 8.72
CA ASP A 109 -5.82 -22.13 8.57
C ASP A 109 -6.49 -22.33 7.19
N GLU A 110 -6.70 -21.25 6.42
CA GLU A 110 -7.36 -21.28 5.11
C GLU A 110 -6.40 -21.33 3.91
N TRP A 111 -5.17 -20.85 4.07
CA TRP A 111 -4.20 -20.70 2.98
C TRP A 111 -2.87 -21.34 3.34
N THR A 112 -2.26 -22.00 2.36
CA THR A 112 -0.97 -22.65 2.53
C THR A 112 0.13 -21.94 1.74
N ILE A 113 1.38 -22.29 1.98
CA ILE A 113 2.52 -21.76 1.22
C ILE A 113 2.47 -22.15 -0.26
N ASP A 114 1.81 -23.28 -0.59
CA ASP A 114 1.63 -23.73 -1.97
C ASP A 114 0.71 -22.75 -2.76
N ASP A 115 -0.18 -22.05 -2.04
CA ASP A 115 -1.10 -21.07 -2.62
C ASP A 115 -0.45 -19.68 -2.80
N TYR A 116 0.76 -19.47 -2.27
CA TYR A 116 1.43 -18.16 -2.29
C TYR A 116 1.69 -17.66 -3.71
N GLY A 117 1.79 -18.56 -4.70
CA GLY A 117 1.89 -18.21 -6.11
C GLY A 117 0.76 -17.29 -6.61
N PHE A 118 -0.37 -17.25 -5.90
CA PHE A 118 -1.47 -16.34 -6.22
C PHE A 118 -1.05 -14.86 -6.13
N VAL A 119 -0.15 -14.51 -5.20
CA VAL A 119 0.21 -13.11 -4.94
C VAL A 119 0.83 -12.39 -6.15
N PHE A 120 1.40 -13.15 -7.10
CA PHE A 120 2.00 -12.60 -8.31
C PHE A 120 0.99 -12.03 -9.29
N TYR A 121 -0.28 -12.41 -9.18
CA TYR A 121 -1.36 -11.77 -9.94
C TYR A 121 -1.75 -10.41 -9.34
N GLY A 122 -1.28 -10.10 -8.12
CA GLY A 122 -1.56 -8.97 -7.22
C GLY A 122 -1.29 -7.54 -7.72
N TYR A 123 -1.20 -7.30 -9.02
CA TYR A 123 -0.67 -6.06 -9.61
C TYR A 123 -1.60 -4.83 -9.50
N TRP A 124 -2.91 -5.00 -9.45
CA TRP A 124 -3.87 -3.88 -9.48
C TRP A 124 -3.83 -2.97 -8.24
N GLY A 125 -3.62 -3.53 -7.05
CA GLY A 125 -3.45 -2.75 -5.82
C GLY A 125 -2.21 -1.85 -5.90
N ALA A 126 -1.12 -2.36 -6.46
CA ALA A 126 0.10 -1.60 -6.69
C ALA A 126 -0.11 -0.44 -7.68
N ILE A 127 -0.83 -0.66 -8.79
CA ILE A 127 -1.18 0.40 -9.74
C ILE A 127 -2.08 1.45 -9.08
N ALA A 128 -3.12 1.04 -8.36
CA ALA A 128 -4.04 1.98 -7.72
C ALA A 128 -3.35 2.84 -6.67
N CYS A 129 -2.46 2.24 -5.87
CA CYS A 129 -1.64 2.96 -4.91
C CYS A 129 -0.61 3.88 -5.57
N MET A 130 0.00 3.46 -6.69
CA MET A 130 0.85 4.32 -7.50
C MET A 130 0.09 5.58 -7.94
N LEU A 131 -1.11 5.43 -8.52
CA LEU A 131 -1.91 6.59 -8.96
C LEU A 131 -2.36 7.45 -7.76
N THR A 132 -2.78 6.82 -6.67
CA THR A 132 -3.21 7.52 -5.45
C THR A 132 -2.07 8.33 -4.84
N SER A 133 -0.87 7.75 -4.73
CA SER A 133 0.31 8.47 -4.23
C SER A 133 0.69 9.63 -5.13
N MET A 134 0.63 9.48 -6.46
CA MET A 134 0.85 10.59 -7.40
C MET A 134 -0.17 11.73 -7.21
N VAL A 135 -1.44 11.40 -6.95
CA VAL A 135 -2.48 12.41 -6.65
C VAL A 135 -2.19 13.13 -5.34
N ILE A 136 -1.76 12.42 -4.30
CA ILE A 136 -1.40 13.02 -3.01
C ILE A 136 -0.17 13.93 -3.18
N MET A 137 0.87 13.45 -3.86
CA MET A 137 2.11 14.19 -4.14
C MET A 137 1.88 15.44 -4.98
N SER A 138 1.04 15.36 -6.03
CA SER A 138 0.77 16.51 -6.89
C SER A 138 0.05 17.64 -6.15
N LYS A 139 -0.85 17.32 -5.21
CA LYS A 139 -1.51 18.30 -4.35
C LYS A 139 -0.59 18.88 -3.27
N SER A 140 0.45 18.14 -2.87
CA SER A 140 1.46 18.64 -1.92
C SER A 140 2.39 19.70 -2.53
N ASN A 141 2.49 19.77 -3.87
CA ASN A 141 3.30 20.75 -4.59
C ASN A 141 2.63 22.12 -4.77
N ALA A 142 1.38 22.30 -4.32
CA ALA A 142 0.60 23.52 -4.52
C ALA A 142 0.81 24.58 -3.42
N LYS A 143 2.03 24.67 -2.85
CA LYS A 143 2.45 25.76 -1.96
C LYS A 143 3.49 26.63 -2.65
#